data_AF-A0A9D5CK08-F1
#
_entry.id   AF-A0A9D5CK08-F1
#
_cell.length_a   1.000
_cell.length_b   1.000
_cell.length_c   1.000
_cell.angle_alpha   90.00
_cell.angle_beta   90.00
_cell.angle_gamma   90.00
#
_symmetry.space_group_name_H-M   'P 1'
#
loop_
_entity.id
_entity.type
_entity.pdbx_description
1 polymer ?
#
loop_
_entity_poly.entity_id
_entity_poly.type
_entity_poly.pdbx_seq_one_letter_code
_entity_poly.pdbx_strand_id
1 'polypeptide(L)'
;MYQVQECEVAKKLIDRMLQTGSVPDHESYNLVIGLLITMNQIDSALKYMDLTLKSGYMVSMNVFTDCVRSCVTARRLDVLASIIEKCKTTDPNKSLCPPWNLCNYIADVAKQIIASWHSCLLDCTS
;
A
#
# COMPACT_ATOMS: atom_id res chain seq x y z
N MET A 1 6.54 22.86 -1.07
CA MET A 1 6.71 22.92 -2.54
C MET A 1 7.88 22.08 -3.05
N TYR A 2 9.00 21.95 -2.33
CA TYR A 2 10.14 21.12 -2.77
C TYR A 2 9.84 19.61 -2.83
N GLN A 3 9.19 19.04 -1.81
CA GLN A 3 8.91 17.60 -1.79
C GLN A 3 8.08 17.15 -3.00
N VAL A 4 7.02 17.87 -3.38
CA VAL A 4 6.16 17.51 -4.54
C VAL A 4 6.99 17.36 -5.82
N GLN A 5 7.96 18.23 -6.04
CA GLN A 5 8.85 18.16 -7.20
C GLN A 5 9.75 16.91 -7.15
N GLU A 6 10.28 16.56 -5.98
CA GLU A 6 11.12 15.38 -5.78
C GLU A 6 10.35 14.08 -6.00
N CYS A 7 9.07 14.01 -5.63
CA CYS A 7 8.24 12.84 -5.93
C CYS A 7 7.92 12.69 -7.41
N GLU A 8 7.63 13.78 -8.12
CA GLU A 8 7.45 13.71 -9.58
C GLU A 8 8.73 13.24 -10.30
N VAL A 9 9.89 13.70 -9.83
CA VAL A 9 11.19 13.23 -10.33
C VAL A 9 11.41 11.74 -10.03
N ALA A 10 11.13 11.31 -8.81
CA ALA A 10 11.29 9.91 -8.39
C ALA A 10 10.37 8.97 -9.19
N LYS A 11 9.10 9.36 -9.42
CA LYS A 11 8.16 8.63 -10.28
C LYS A 11 8.68 8.48 -11.71
N LYS A 12 9.09 9.60 -12.32
CA LYS A 12 9.64 9.61 -13.69
C LYS A 12 10.91 8.77 -13.81
N LEU A 13 11.71 8.68 -12.76
CA LEU A 13 12.90 7.84 -12.76
C LEU A 13 12.53 6.34 -12.85
N ILE A 14 11.58 5.89 -12.03
CA ILE A 14 11.06 4.50 -12.09
C ILE A 14 10.46 4.20 -13.46
N ASP A 15 9.60 5.08 -13.96
CA ASP A 15 8.96 4.91 -15.27
C ASP A 15 9.99 4.82 -16.39
N ARG A 16 11.04 5.67 -16.36
CA ARG A 16 12.11 5.64 -17.35
C ARG A 16 12.93 4.36 -17.26
N MET A 17 13.29 3.91 -16.05
CA MET A 17 14.03 2.65 -15.86
C MET A 17 13.26 1.47 -16.48
N LEU A 18 11.96 1.38 -16.19
CA LEU A 18 11.08 0.35 -16.74
C LEU A 18 10.98 0.42 -18.28
N GLN A 19 10.95 1.62 -18.86
CA GLN A 19 10.91 1.82 -20.32
C GLN A 19 12.24 1.48 -21.00
N THR A 20 13.38 1.72 -20.34
CA THR A 20 14.70 1.45 -20.92
C THR A 20 15.19 0.02 -20.68
N GLY A 21 14.37 -0.85 -20.07
CA GLY A 21 14.73 -2.22 -19.72
C GLY A 21 15.66 -2.33 -18.51
N SER A 22 15.88 -1.23 -17.78
CA SER A 22 16.62 -1.23 -16.52
C SER A 22 15.65 -1.58 -15.39
N VAL A 23 15.92 -2.63 -14.64
CA VAL A 23 15.01 -3.06 -13.57
C VAL A 23 15.24 -2.20 -12.32
N PRO A 24 14.25 -1.44 -11.82
CA PRO A 24 14.35 -0.78 -10.53
C PRO A 24 14.50 -1.81 -9.42
N ASP A 25 15.41 -1.55 -8.49
CA ASP A 25 15.57 -2.40 -7.32
C ASP A 25 14.51 -2.12 -6.24
N HIS A 26 14.47 -2.98 -5.23
CA HIS A 26 13.53 -2.86 -4.11
C HIS A 26 13.62 -1.51 -3.38
N GLU A 27 14.83 -0.95 -3.24
CA GLU A 27 15.06 0.34 -2.58
C GLU A 27 14.47 1.50 -3.40
N SER A 28 14.61 1.45 -4.72
CA SER A 28 14.01 2.44 -5.62
C SER A 28 12.49 2.50 -5.46
N TYR A 29 11.82 1.34 -5.39
CA TYR A 29 10.39 1.28 -5.13
C TYR A 29 10.02 1.77 -3.73
N ASN A 30 10.74 1.31 -2.70
CA ASN A 30 10.49 1.70 -1.30
C ASN A 30 10.53 3.23 -1.14
N LEU A 31 11.53 3.89 -1.75
CA LEU A 31 11.70 5.33 -1.71
C LEU A 31 10.49 6.06 -2.32
N VAL A 32 10.06 5.66 -3.52
CA VAL A 32 8.93 6.29 -4.20
C VAL A 32 7.64 6.11 -3.40
N ILE A 33 7.39 4.92 -2.86
CA ILE A 33 6.19 4.65 -2.06
C ILE A 33 6.20 5.49 -0.77
N GLY A 34 7.33 5.55 -0.06
CA GLY A 34 7.46 6.38 1.15
C GLY A 34 7.22 7.87 0.88
N LEU A 35 7.77 8.41 -0.21
CA LEU A 35 7.53 9.79 -0.64
C LEU A 35 6.04 10.03 -0.97
N LEU A 36 5.37 9.08 -1.62
CA LEU A 36 3.95 9.20 -1.93
C LEU A 36 3.06 9.18 -0.68
N ILE A 37 3.40 8.37 0.32
CA ILE A 37 2.68 8.34 1.59
C ILE A 37 2.83 9.67 2.33
N THR A 38 4.04 10.24 2.38
CA THR A 38 4.28 11.55 3.03
C THR A 38 3.55 12.71 2.34
N MET A 39 3.26 12.59 1.04
CA MET A 39 2.44 13.55 0.28
C MET A 39 0.94 13.29 0.34
N ASN A 40 0.50 12.30 1.12
CA ASN A 40 -0.88 11.84 1.15
C ASN A 40 -1.41 11.39 -0.24
N GLN A 41 -0.50 11.00 -1.16
CA GLN A 41 -0.84 10.47 -2.48
C GLN A 41 -1.03 8.95 -2.41
N ILE A 42 -2.02 8.52 -1.64
CA ILE A 42 -2.15 7.12 -1.21
C ILE A 42 -2.46 6.21 -2.39
N ASP A 43 -3.33 6.62 -3.32
CA ASP A 43 -3.62 5.85 -4.54
C ASP A 43 -2.37 5.55 -5.37
N SER A 44 -1.50 6.54 -5.52
CA SER A 44 -0.22 6.37 -6.21
C SER A 44 0.69 5.43 -5.44
N ALA A 45 0.79 5.58 -4.10
CA ALA A 45 1.60 4.70 -3.26
C ALA A 45 1.18 3.22 -3.40
N LEU A 46 -0.13 2.96 -3.40
CA LEU A 46 -0.71 1.63 -3.60
C LEU A 46 -0.41 1.07 -5.00
N LYS A 47 -0.44 1.92 -6.05
CA LYS A 47 -0.07 1.52 -7.42
C LYS A 47 1.39 1.08 -7.50
N TYR A 48 2.31 1.82 -6.90
CA TYR A 48 3.73 1.46 -6.91
C TYR A 48 4.00 0.20 -6.09
N MET A 49 3.27 -0.01 -4.99
CA MET A 49 3.37 -1.24 -4.21
C MET A 49 2.87 -2.47 -4.98
N ASP A 50 1.77 -2.37 -5.72
CA ASP A 50 1.31 -3.42 -6.63
C ASP A 50 2.34 -3.72 -7.73
N LEU A 51 2.99 -2.68 -8.25
CA LEU A 51 4.07 -2.81 -9.23
C LEU A 51 5.30 -3.51 -8.63
N THR A 52 5.71 -3.20 -7.40
CA THR A 52 6.80 -3.89 -6.69
C THR A 52 6.51 -5.39 -6.59
N LEU A 53 5.30 -5.76 -6.17
CA LEU A 53 4.89 -7.17 -6.04
C LEU A 53 4.86 -7.89 -7.40
N LYS A 54 4.34 -7.23 -8.45
CA LYS A 54 4.31 -7.77 -9.82
C LYS A 54 5.70 -7.95 -10.42
N SER A 55 6.64 -7.07 -10.07
CA SER A 55 8.05 -7.18 -10.46
C SER A 55 8.81 -8.26 -9.68
N GLY A 56 8.14 -8.99 -8.77
CA GLY A 56 8.74 -10.05 -7.96
C GLY A 56 9.55 -9.54 -6.77
N TYR A 57 9.49 -8.25 -6.48
CA TYR A 57 10.19 -7.65 -5.35
C TYR A 57 9.32 -7.64 -4.09
N MET A 58 9.99 -7.64 -2.95
CA MET A 58 9.36 -7.53 -1.64
C MET A 58 9.11 -6.07 -1.28
N VAL A 59 8.02 -5.83 -0.55
CA VAL A 59 7.76 -4.53 0.06
C VAL A 59 8.42 -4.51 1.44
N SER A 60 9.18 -3.46 1.76
CA SER A 60 9.79 -3.34 3.08
C SER A 60 8.75 -3.17 4.20
N MET A 61 9.07 -3.65 5.41
CA MET A 61 8.16 -3.53 6.57
C MET A 61 7.81 -2.08 6.89
N ASN A 62 8.76 -1.16 6.74
CA ASN A 62 8.56 0.27 6.99
C ASN A 62 7.49 0.83 6.04
N VAL A 63 7.65 0.59 4.74
CA VAL A 63 6.72 1.05 3.70
C VAL A 63 5.32 0.46 3.91
N PHE A 64 5.26 -0.83 4.24
CA PHE A 64 3.99 -1.49 4.52
C PHE A 64 3.28 -0.90 5.75
N THR A 65 4.01 -0.68 6.84
CA THR A 65 3.45 -0.10 8.09
C THR A 65 2.93 1.32 7.87
N ASP A 66 3.71 2.14 7.13
CA ASP A 66 3.30 3.50 6.80
C ASP A 66 2.07 3.51 5.88
N CYS A 67 1.98 2.55 4.96
CA CYS A 67 0.82 2.40 4.09
C CYS A 67 -0.43 2.00 4.89
N VAL A 68 -0.33 1.05 5.82
CA VAL A 68 -1.42 0.66 6.72
C VAL A 68 -1.91 1.87 7.51
N ARG A 69 -0.99 2.59 8.18
CA ARG A 69 -1.33 3.78 8.98
C ARG A 69 -2.04 4.82 8.13
N SER A 70 -1.51 5.09 6.93
CA SER A 70 -2.08 6.08 6.03
C SER A 70 -3.46 5.68 5.50
N CYS A 71 -3.66 4.42 5.12
CA CYS A 71 -4.96 3.91 4.65
C CYS A 71 -6.02 3.94 5.75
N VAL A 72 -5.65 3.65 7.00
CA VAL A 72 -6.56 3.75 8.16
C VAL A 72 -6.98 5.19 8.37
N THR A 73 -6.03 6.14 8.38
CA THR A 73 -6.33 7.57 8.50
C THR A 73 -7.20 8.08 7.35
N ALA A 74 -6.95 7.62 6.13
CA ALA A 74 -7.73 7.97 4.94
C ALA A 74 -9.06 7.21 4.81
N ARG A 75 -9.38 6.30 5.74
CA ARG A 75 -10.55 5.38 5.69
C ARG A 75 -10.63 4.56 4.38
N ARG A 76 -9.49 4.29 3.75
CA ARG A 76 -9.35 3.52 2.48
C ARG A 76 -9.12 2.04 2.77
N LEU A 77 -10.04 1.46 3.52
CA LEU A 77 -9.89 0.14 4.12
C LEU A 77 -10.03 -1.02 3.11
N ASP A 78 -10.88 -0.87 2.09
CA ASP A 78 -11.07 -1.87 1.04
C ASP A 78 -9.79 -2.12 0.25
N VAL A 79 -9.09 -1.04 -0.10
CA VAL A 79 -7.84 -1.10 -0.88
C VAL A 79 -6.70 -1.66 -0.04
N LEU A 80 -6.66 -1.29 1.25
CA LEU A 80 -5.72 -1.88 2.20
C LEU A 80 -5.89 -3.41 2.28
N ALA A 81 -7.12 -3.90 2.37
CA ALA A 81 -7.39 -5.34 2.42
C ALA A 81 -6.91 -6.07 1.16
N SER A 82 -7.12 -5.50 -0.04
CA SER A 82 -6.65 -6.09 -1.30
C SER A 82 -5.12 -6.19 -1.37
N ILE A 83 -4.40 -5.18 -0.87
CA ILE A 83 -2.94 -5.22 -0.86
C ILE A 83 -2.41 -6.21 0.17
N ILE A 84 -3.02 -6.26 1.36
CA ILE A 84 -2.68 -7.25 2.38
C ILE A 84 -2.82 -8.66 1.79
N GLU A 85 -3.90 -8.94 1.07
CA GLU A 85 -4.13 -10.21 0.39
C GLU A 85 -3.05 -10.52 -0.65
N LYS A 86 -2.71 -9.57 -1.53
CA LYS A 86 -1.62 -9.75 -2.51
C LYS A 86 -0.27 -10.03 -1.85
N CYS A 87 0.04 -9.34 -0.74
CA CYS A 87 1.25 -9.61 0.03
C CYS A 87 1.28 -11.05 0.60
N LYS A 88 0.13 -11.68 0.91
CA LYS A 88 0.03 -13.10 1.32
C LYS A 88 0.51 -14.05 0.25
N THR A 89 0.12 -13.75 -0.98
CA THR A 89 0.21 -14.66 -2.11
C THR A 89 1.57 -14.59 -2.81
N THR A 90 2.37 -13.56 -2.55
CA THR A 90 3.69 -13.36 -3.17
C THR A 90 4.79 -14.09 -2.38
N ASP A 91 5.39 -15.13 -2.98
CA ASP A 91 6.38 -16.04 -2.37
C ASP A 91 7.58 -15.42 -1.64
N PRO A 92 8.27 -14.36 -2.14
CA PRO A 92 9.39 -13.78 -1.41
C PRO A 92 8.97 -13.11 -0.09
N ASN A 93 7.72 -12.65 0.06
CA ASN A 93 7.21 -12.09 1.32
C ASN A 93 6.91 -13.16 2.39
N LYS A 94 6.96 -14.47 2.08
CA LYS A 94 6.80 -15.53 3.10
C LYS A 94 7.92 -15.52 4.15
N SER A 95 9.09 -14.95 3.83
CA SER A 95 10.27 -14.92 4.72
C SER A 95 10.22 -13.78 5.76
N LEU A 96 9.60 -12.65 5.39
CA LEU A 96 9.36 -11.51 6.28
C LEU A 96 7.89 -11.50 6.65
N CYS A 97 7.48 -12.39 7.54
CA CYS A 97 6.23 -12.23 8.27
C CYS A 97 6.39 -11.02 9.22
N PRO A 98 5.84 -9.81 8.94
CA PRO A 98 5.42 -8.95 10.06
C PRO A 98 4.41 -9.77 10.88
N PRO A 99 4.19 -9.47 12.18
CA PRO A 99 3.19 -10.19 12.96
C PRO A 99 1.84 -10.03 12.26
N TRP A 100 1.49 -11.06 11.50
CA TRP A 100 0.35 -11.12 10.62
C TRP A 100 -0.96 -10.94 11.38
N ASN A 101 -0.90 -11.23 12.67
CA ASN A 101 -1.93 -10.94 13.66
C ASN A 101 -2.32 -9.46 13.66
N LEU A 102 -1.37 -8.52 13.57
CA LEU A 102 -1.70 -7.08 13.52
C LEU A 102 -2.34 -6.70 12.18
N CYS A 103 -1.86 -7.25 11.07
CA CYS A 103 -2.40 -6.98 9.73
C CYS A 103 -3.79 -7.58 9.55
N ASN A 104 -3.98 -8.82 10.01
CA ASN A 104 -5.28 -9.48 10.06
C ASN A 104 -6.21 -8.77 11.02
N TYR A 105 -5.74 -8.34 12.20
CA TYR A 105 -6.55 -7.59 13.15
C TYR A 105 -7.02 -6.27 12.54
N ILE A 106 -6.14 -5.51 11.91
CA ILE A 106 -6.51 -4.25 11.25
C ILE A 106 -7.46 -4.51 10.07
N ALA A 107 -7.23 -5.56 9.27
CA ALA A 107 -8.12 -5.94 8.17
C ALA A 107 -9.49 -6.45 8.67
N ASP A 108 -9.53 -7.14 9.80
CA ASP A 108 -10.76 -7.67 10.40
C ASP A 108 -11.58 -6.56 11.05
N VAL A 109 -10.94 -5.70 11.84
CA VAL A 109 -11.53 -4.45 12.37
C VAL A 109 -12.07 -3.60 11.22
N ALA A 110 -11.31 -3.48 10.12
CA ALA A 110 -11.75 -2.77 8.94
C ALA A 110 -13.02 -3.35 8.30
N LYS A 111 -13.09 -4.68 8.13
CA LYS A 111 -14.28 -5.37 7.62
C LYS A 111 -15.48 -5.22 8.55
N GLN A 112 -15.27 -5.30 9.86
CA GLN A 112 -16.33 -5.13 10.86
C GLN A 112 -16.88 -3.70 10.87
N ILE A 113 -16.03 -2.68 10.70
CA ILE A 113 -16.46 -1.30 10.54
C ILE A 113 -17.33 -1.17 9.28
N ILE A 114 -16.93 -1.73 8.14
CA ILE A 114 -17.76 -1.65 6.91
C ILE A 114 -19.10 -2.40 7.08
N ALA A 115 -19.10 -3.58 7.69
CA ALA A 115 -20.30 -4.38 7.94
C ALA A 115 -21.28 -3.70 8.93
N SER A 116 -20.76 -3.03 9.96
CA SER A 116 -21.56 -2.31 10.95
C SER A 116 -22.32 -1.12 10.33
N TRP A 117 -21.74 -0.44 9.34
CA TRP A 117 -22.41 0.67 8.64
C TRP A 117 -23.53 0.17 7.73
N HIS A 118 -23.39 -1.03 7.15
CA HIS A 118 -24.43 -1.66 6.35
C HIS A 118 -25.64 -2.08 7.21
N SER A 119 -25.41 -2.56 8.43
CA SER A 119 -26.48 -2.83 9.41
C SER A 119 -27.17 -1.53 9.85
N CYS A 120 -26.39 -0.48 10.18
CA CYS A 120 -26.93 0.80 10.62
C CYS A 120 -27.74 1.52 9.51
N LEU A 121 -27.38 1.35 8.23
CA LEU A 121 -28.13 1.88 7.10
C LEU A 121 -29.47 1.14 6.87
N LEU A 122 -29.52 -0.16 7.17
CA LEU A 122 -30.77 -0.95 7.12
C LEU A 122 -31.71 -0.57 8.28
N ASP A 123 -31.18 -0.30 9.48
CA ASP A 123 -31.99 0.13 10.63
C ASP A 123 -32.51 1.59 10.49
N CYS A 124 -31.79 2.46 9.77
CA CYS A 124 -32.24 3.84 9.50
C CYS A 124 -33.30 3.95 8.38
N THR A 125 -33.64 2.86 7.69
CA THR A 125 -34.65 2.83 6.62
C THR A 125 -35.93 2.07 6.99
N SER A 126 -36.10 1.70 8.27
CA SER A 126 -37.31 1.09 8.84
C SER A 126 -38.08 2.04 9.76
#